data_AF-A0A661E9S8-F1
#
_entry.id   AF-A0A661E9S8-F1
#
_cell.length_a   1.000
_cell.length_b   1.000
_cell.length_c   1.000
_cell.angle_alpha   90.00
_cell.angle_beta   90.00
_cell.angle_gamma   90.00
#
_symmetry.space_group_name_H-M   'P 1'
#
loop_
_entity.id
_entity.type
_entity.pdbx_description
1 polymer ?
#
loop_
_entity_poly.entity_id
_entity_poly.type
_entity_poly.pdbx_seq_one_letter_code
_entity_poly.pdbx_strand_id
1 'polypeptide(L)'
;MFLFVLLAIYASDEISLFNSQGEPVAYIAEDLTIYLWGGKPVAYLFNKSGKLQVYGFNGKHLGWFIKGAIFGHKGKAVGAVKKRFSSYTSHEPYKSYKKDKPS
;
A
#
# COMPACT_ATOMS: atom_id res chain seq x y z
N MET A 1 -0.62 18.62 12.18
CA MET A 1 -1.98 18.07 12.34
C MET A 1 -2.68 17.93 10.98
N PHE A 2 -2.14 17.10 10.06
CA PHE A 2 -2.73 16.86 8.73
C PHE A 2 -2.59 15.38 8.31
N LEU A 3 -1.58 14.67 8.85
CA LEU A 3 -1.37 13.25 8.61
C LEU A 3 -2.40 12.34 9.31
N PHE A 4 -2.84 12.72 10.52
CA PHE A 4 -3.88 11.99 11.24
C PHE A 4 -5.23 12.03 10.52
N VAL A 5 -5.53 13.10 9.79
CA VAL A 5 -6.76 13.22 9.01
C VAL A 5 -6.73 12.29 7.81
N LEU A 6 -5.59 12.13 7.13
CA LEU A 6 -5.44 11.17 6.03
C LEU A 6 -5.51 9.72 6.50
N LEU A 7 -4.95 9.36 7.67
CA LEU A 7 -5.10 8.01 8.23
C LEU A 7 -6.53 7.73 8.71
N ALA A 8 -7.22 8.71 9.29
CA ALA A 8 -8.59 8.55 9.78
C ALA A 8 -9.60 8.21 8.67
N ILE A 9 -9.38 8.66 7.42
CA ILE A 9 -10.21 8.26 6.27
C ILE A 9 -9.97 6.81 5.82
N TYR A 10 -8.89 6.18 6.29
CA TYR A 10 -8.53 4.78 6.00
C TYR A 10 -8.64 3.86 7.23
N ALA A 11 -9.14 4.37 8.36
CA ALA A 11 -9.06 3.72 9.68
C ALA A 11 -10.01 2.51 9.87
N SER A 12 -10.72 2.07 8.83
CA SER A 12 -11.59 0.89 8.89
C SER A 12 -11.59 0.06 7.60
N ASP A 13 -10.87 0.48 6.56
CA ASP A 13 -10.86 -0.24 5.28
C ASP A 13 -9.43 -0.33 4.75
N GLU A 14 -9.00 -1.55 4.49
CA GLU A 14 -7.69 -1.82 3.92
C GLU A 14 -7.58 -1.17 2.54
N ILE A 15 -6.47 -0.48 2.29
CA ILE A 15 -6.32 0.29 1.06
C ILE A 15 -5.82 -0.62 -0.06
N SER A 16 -6.70 -0.98 -0.99
CA SER A 16 -6.34 -1.76 -2.18
C SER A 16 -5.34 -1.00 -3.07
N LEU A 17 -4.28 -1.71 -3.49
CA LEU A 17 -3.25 -1.27 -4.40
C LEU A 17 -3.37 -2.04 -5.71
N PHE A 18 -3.50 -1.29 -6.79
CA PHE A 18 -3.70 -1.79 -8.14
C PHE A 18 -2.42 -1.65 -8.96
N ASN A 19 -2.18 -2.62 -9.84
CA ASN A 19 -1.10 -2.55 -10.84
C ASN A 19 -1.48 -1.62 -12.02
N SER A 20 -0.59 -1.49 -13.01
CA SER A 20 -0.83 -0.63 -14.18
C SER A 20 -2.06 -1.01 -15.03
N GLN A 21 -2.54 -2.25 -14.89
CA GLN A 21 -3.69 -2.81 -15.60
C GLN A 21 -5.00 -2.58 -14.82
N GLY A 22 -4.93 -1.99 -13.61
CA GLY A 22 -6.10 -1.78 -12.77
C GLY A 22 -6.56 -3.04 -12.04
N GLU A 23 -5.67 -4.02 -11.86
CA GLU A 23 -5.92 -5.25 -11.10
C GLU A 23 -5.41 -5.09 -9.66
N PRO A 24 -6.19 -5.50 -8.65
CA PRO A 24 -5.76 -5.47 -7.26
C PRO A 24 -4.69 -6.52 -7.01
N VAL A 25 -3.49 -6.09 -6.58
CA VAL A 25 -2.32 -6.97 -6.38
C VAL A 25 -1.80 -6.95 -4.95
N ALA A 26 -2.14 -5.92 -4.19
CA ALA A 26 -1.74 -5.74 -2.81
C ALA A 26 -2.75 -4.86 -2.07
N TYR A 27 -2.60 -4.75 -0.75
CA TYR A 27 -3.35 -3.80 0.07
C TYR A 27 -2.53 -3.33 1.27
N ILE A 28 -2.82 -2.12 1.75
CA ILE A 28 -2.24 -1.56 2.98
C ILE A 28 -3.26 -1.82 4.10
N ALA A 29 -2.87 -2.60 5.10
CA ALA A 29 -3.69 -2.84 6.28
C ALA A 29 -3.65 -1.65 7.25
N GLU A 30 -4.54 -1.66 8.24
CA GLU A 30 -4.66 -0.62 9.27
C GLU A 30 -3.35 -0.37 10.04
N ASP A 31 -2.57 -1.43 10.27
CA ASP A 31 -1.26 -1.37 10.92
C ASP A 31 -0.12 -0.91 10.00
N LEU A 32 -0.46 -0.39 8.82
CA LEU A 32 0.45 0.08 7.78
C LEU A 32 1.30 -1.01 7.12
N THR A 33 1.00 -2.29 7.36
CA THR A 33 1.62 -3.40 6.64
C THR A 33 1.04 -3.51 5.23
N ILE A 34 1.91 -3.72 4.24
CA ILE A 34 1.54 -4.03 2.87
C ILE A 34 1.53 -5.55 2.71
N TYR A 35 0.35 -6.07 2.40
CA TYR A 35 0.12 -7.47 2.05
C TYR A 35 -0.07 -7.59 0.55
N LEU A 36 0.45 -8.66 -0.06
CA LEU A 36 -0.03 -9.09 -1.37
C LEU A 36 -1.50 -9.50 -1.26
N TRP A 37 -2.23 -9.50 -2.37
CA TRP A 37 -3.66 -9.88 -2.39
C TRP A 37 -3.93 -11.27 -1.81
N GLY A 38 -2.95 -12.18 -1.93
CA GLY A 38 -2.94 -13.51 -1.30
C GLY A 38 -2.59 -13.53 0.21
N GLY A 39 -2.63 -12.38 0.90
CA GLY A 39 -2.45 -12.26 2.34
C GLY A 39 -1.00 -12.36 2.85
N LYS A 40 0.00 -12.39 1.95
CA LYS A 40 1.42 -12.45 2.35
C LYS A 40 1.95 -11.04 2.67
N PRO A 41 2.45 -10.76 3.89
CA PRO A 41 3.11 -9.50 4.20
C PRO A 41 4.44 -9.38 3.43
N VAL A 42 4.68 -8.24 2.79
CA VAL A 42 5.87 -8.02 1.96
C VAL A 42 6.61 -6.72 2.25
N ALA A 43 5.92 -5.72 2.80
CA ALA A 43 6.50 -4.43 3.16
C ALA A 43 5.66 -3.74 4.23
N TYR A 44 6.09 -2.59 4.72
CA TYR A 44 5.33 -1.72 5.61
C TYR A 44 5.63 -0.25 5.33
N LEU A 45 4.67 0.62 5.70
CA LEU A 45 4.87 2.07 5.66
C LEU A 45 5.47 2.54 6.97
N PHE A 46 6.48 3.40 6.87
CA PHE A 46 7.10 4.05 8.01
C PHE A 46 7.15 5.56 7.78
N ASN A 47 6.63 6.33 8.73
CA ASN A 47 6.72 7.78 8.65
C ASN A 47 8.11 8.24 9.10
N LYS A 48 8.85 8.85 8.17
CA LYS A 48 10.13 9.52 8.47
C LYS A 48 10.05 10.97 8.02
N SER A 49 10.07 11.89 8.99
CA SER A 49 10.05 13.35 8.75
C SER A 49 8.87 13.81 7.88
N GLY A 50 7.68 13.27 8.13
CA GLY A 50 6.45 13.65 7.42
C GLY A 50 6.29 13.00 6.05
N LYS A 51 7.18 12.07 5.67
CA LYS A 51 7.09 11.29 4.42
C LYS A 51 6.89 9.82 4.75
N LEU A 52 5.93 9.19 4.08
CA LEU A 52 5.69 7.75 4.18
C LEU A 52 6.72 7.02 3.29
N GLN A 53 7.64 6.35 3.95
CA GLN A 53 8.65 5.49 3.35
C GLN A 53 8.10 4.07 3.29
N VAL A 54 8.53 3.28 2.32
CA VAL A 54 8.19 1.87 2.18
C VAL A 54 9.43 1.06 2.47
N TYR A 55 9.35 0.16 3.45
CA TYR A 55 10.44 -0.74 3.81
C TYR A 55 10.00 -2.19 3.63
N GLY A 56 10.92 -3.03 3.18
CA GLY A 56 10.76 -4.49 3.27
C GLY A 56 11.03 -4.94 4.70
N PHE A 57 10.50 -6.12 5.08
CA PHE A 57 10.79 -6.73 6.38
C PHE A 57 12.27 -7.06 6.60
N ASN A 58 13.06 -7.11 5.53
CA ASN A 58 14.52 -7.20 5.60
C ASN A 58 15.23 -5.87 5.93
N GLY A 59 14.48 -4.84 6.35
CA GLY A 59 15.01 -3.50 6.66
C GLY A 59 15.41 -2.68 5.43
N LYS A 60 15.32 -3.23 4.21
CA LYS A 60 15.69 -2.51 2.99
C LYS A 60 14.63 -1.47 2.66
N HIS A 61 15.06 -0.23 2.46
CA HIS A 61 14.20 0.80 1.91
C HIS A 61 13.81 0.45 0.46
N LEU A 62 12.52 0.45 0.15
CA LEU A 62 11.98 0.08 -1.17
C LEU A 62 11.47 1.28 -1.96
N GLY A 63 11.08 2.37 -1.29
CA GLY A 63 10.52 3.54 -1.96
C GLY A 63 9.62 4.39 -1.09
N TRP A 64 8.71 5.14 -1.70
CA TRP A 64 7.84 6.08 -0.99
C TRP A 64 6.37 5.90 -1.36
N PHE A 65 5.49 6.08 -0.38
CA PHE A 65 4.06 6.23 -0.62
C PHE A 65 3.72 7.72 -0.73
N ILE A 66 3.45 8.16 -1.95
CA ILE A 66 3.25 9.58 -2.28
C ILE A 66 1.94 9.72 -3.04
N LYS A 67 1.02 10.54 -2.52
CA LYS A 67 -0.25 10.89 -3.17
C LYS A 67 -1.03 9.67 -3.69
N GLY A 68 -1.10 8.59 -2.89
CA GLY A 68 -1.85 7.39 -3.25
C GLY A 68 -1.13 6.42 -4.18
N ALA A 69 0.18 6.53 -4.38
CA ALA A 69 0.95 5.56 -5.15
C ALA A 69 2.29 5.24 -4.49
N ILE A 70 2.74 4.00 -4.67
CA ILE A 70 4.07 3.56 -4.26
C ILE A 70 5.02 3.78 -5.42
N PHE A 71 6.10 4.53 -5.16
CA PHE A 71 7.18 4.76 -6.09
C PHE A 71 8.45 4.10 -5.59
N GLY A 72 9.08 3.27 -6.43
CA GLY A 72 10.41 2.74 -6.13
C GLY A 72 11.51 3.78 -6.32
N HIS A 73 12.76 3.43 -6.02
CA HIS A 73 13.92 4.33 -6.16
C HIS A 73 14.14 4.86 -7.59
N LYS A 74 13.68 4.12 -8.61
CA LYS A 74 13.78 4.53 -10.02
C LYS A 74 12.62 5.42 -10.48
N GLY A 75 11.77 5.90 -9.57
CA GLY A 75 10.64 6.78 -9.89
C GLY A 75 9.46 6.10 -10.60
N LYS A 76 9.52 4.79 -10.86
CA LYS A 76 8.39 4.03 -11.41
C LYS A 76 7.38 3.70 -10.31
N ALA A 77 6.10 3.93 -10.61
CA ALA A 77 5.02 3.50 -9.75
C ALA A 77 4.86 1.98 -9.82
N VAL A 78 4.82 1.32 -8.66
CA VAL A 78 4.69 -0.15 -8.55
C VAL A 78 3.32 -0.59 -8.04
N GLY A 79 2.51 0.36 -7.57
CA GLY A 79 1.13 0.16 -7.18
C GLY A 79 0.47 1.49 -6.85
N ALA A 80 -0.83 1.61 -7.08
CA ALA A 80 -1.59 2.82 -6.79
C ALA A 80 -2.98 2.53 -6.25
N VAL A 81 -3.51 3.42 -5.42
CA VAL A 81 -4.89 3.34 -4.93
C VAL A 81 -5.86 3.62 -6.08
N LYS A 82 -7.08 3.06 -5.97
CA LYS A 82 -8.15 3.18 -6.98
C LYS A 82 -8.38 4.60 -7.49
N LYS A 83 -8.37 5.60 -6.59
CA LYS A 83 -8.59 7.03 -6.91
C LYS A 83 -7.57 7.61 -7.91
N ARG A 84 -6.44 6.95 -8.13
CA ARG A 84 -5.39 7.41 -9.06
C ARG A 84 -5.64 6.99 -10.50
N PHE A 85 -6.63 6.15 -10.75
CA PHE A 85 -7.06 5.75 -12.09
C PHE A 85 -8.19 6.69 -12.55
N SER A 86 -8.10 7.20 -13.78
CA SER A 86 -9.13 8.04 -14.40
C SER A 86 -10.34 7.23 -14.93
N SER A 87 -10.30 5.91 -14.81
CA SER A 87 -11.26 4.95 -15.40
C SER A 87 -11.62 3.86 -14.38
N TYR A 88 -12.65 3.05 -14.68
CA TYR A 88 -13.08 1.92 -13.84
C TYR A 88 -11.91 0.95 -13.57
N THR A 89 -11.58 0.71 -12.30
CA THR A 89 -10.71 -0.42 -11.89
C THR A 89 -11.54 -1.70 -11.84
N SER A 90 -10.89 -2.86 -12.00
CA SER A 90 -11.57 -4.16 -11.93
C SER A 90 -12.26 -4.39 -10.59
N HIS A 91 -13.27 -5.28 -10.57
CA HIS A 91 -13.98 -5.68 -9.36
C HIS A 91 -12.99 -6.33 -8.39
N GLU A 92 -13.01 -5.92 -7.12
CA GLU A 92 -12.11 -6.47 -6.09
C GLU A 92 -12.61 -7.88 -5.72
N PRO A 93 -11.84 -8.95 -5.99
CA PRO A 93 -12.21 -10.30 -5.55
C PRO A 93 -11.93 -10.47 -4.06
N TYR A 94 -12.54 -11.48 -3.42
CA TYR A 94 -12.34 -11.74 -1.99
C TYR A 94 -10.84 -11.89 -1.65
N LYS A 95 -10.38 -11.17 -0.63
CA LYS A 95 -9.00 -11.19 -0.16
C LYS A 95 -8.71 -12.51 0.58
N SER A 96 -7.51 -13.06 0.41
CA SER A 96 -7.10 -14.22 1.21
C SER A 96 -6.79 -13.82 2.66
N TYR A 97 -6.83 -14.77 3.59
CA TYR A 97 -6.47 -14.54 5.00
C TYR A 97 -5.04 -14.00 5.16
N LYS A 98 -4.86 -13.06 6.10
CA LYS A 98 -3.55 -12.51 6.48
C LYS A 98 -2.64 -13.61 7.04
N LYS A 99 -1.41 -13.70 6.52
CA LYS A 99 -0.36 -14.58 7.03
C LYS A 99 0.49 -13.87 8.08
N ASP A 100 1.19 -14.65 8.90
CA ASP A 100 2.11 -14.12 9.90
C ASP A 100 3.23 -13.28 9.28
N LYS A 101 3.63 -12.24 10.02
CA LYS A 101 4.72 -11.34 9.64
C LYS A 101 6.07 -12.05 9.80
N PRO A 102 7.04 -11.80 8.92
CA PRO A 102 8.42 -12.24 9.15
C PRO A 102 8.95 -11.63 10.46
N SER A 103 9.66 -12.46 11.23
CA SER A 103 10.42 -12.07 12.43
C SER A 103 11.63 -11.22 12.09
#